data_AF-A0A6M5F5K2-F1
#
_entry.id   AF-A0A6M5F5K2-F1
#
_cell.length_a   1.000
_cell.length_b   1.000
_cell.length_c   1.000
_cell.angle_alpha   90.00
_cell.angle_beta   90.00
_cell.angle_gamma   90.00
#
_symmetry.space_group_name_H-M   'P 1'
#
loop_
_entity.id
_entity.type
_entity.pdbx_description
1 polymer ?
#
loop_
_entity_poly.entity_id
_entity_poly.type
_entity_poly.pdbx_seq_one_letter_code
_entity_poly.pdbx_strand_id
1 'polypeptide(L)'
;MDTTAQVYQSGEPHTKSLCARCSGCLSAYKWFPERRIEEWRDYIARAVYGAPITHDKNSNQYAIISNIAYNLQYLDYLNQNIKEQFLSRVLLAQTFKTFAITATQVVEGLLYLKIMNSPYALPPYEKISLTGMIELAWQKKLVITDKDMYINMNCLKKRRNKIHLHAALDISDADYAMFGRLGYLNDTKIIVRRFLQRFFEIDEATRREIFHFWRIRQTPTIRSINTITIIKTLSRAA
;
A
#
# COMPACT_ATOMS: atom_id res chain seq x y z
N MET A 1 3.21 -17.12 -60.69
CA MET A 1 3.71 -17.55 -59.37
C MET A 1 2.95 -16.71 -58.37
N ASP A 2 1.76 -17.18 -58.03
CA ASP A 2 0.80 -16.49 -57.16
C ASP A 2 0.98 -16.94 -55.71
N THR A 3 1.18 -15.96 -54.85
CA THR A 3 1.32 -16.10 -53.41
C THR A 3 -0.07 -16.25 -52.78
N THR A 4 -0.46 -17.48 -52.44
CA THR A 4 -1.65 -17.74 -51.63
C THR A 4 -1.38 -17.39 -50.16
N ALA A 5 -1.81 -16.21 -49.73
CA ALA A 5 -1.97 -15.86 -48.32
C ALA A 5 -3.18 -16.62 -47.75
N GLN A 6 -2.96 -17.49 -46.77
CA GLN A 6 -4.02 -18.12 -46.00
C GLN A 6 -4.71 -17.07 -45.13
N VAL A 7 -5.99 -16.83 -45.41
CA VAL A 7 -6.89 -16.01 -44.59
C VAL A 7 -7.22 -16.78 -43.32
N TYR A 8 -6.66 -16.35 -42.18
CA TYR A 8 -7.15 -16.78 -40.87
C TYR A 8 -8.55 -16.18 -40.63
N GLN A 9 -9.57 -17.03 -40.64
CA GLN A 9 -10.90 -16.67 -40.15
C GLN A 9 -10.89 -16.68 -38.62
N SER A 10 -10.78 -15.51 -37.99
CA SER A 10 -11.04 -15.35 -36.55
C SER A 10 -12.51 -15.00 -36.33
N GLY A 11 -13.34 -16.04 -36.20
CA GLY A 11 -14.71 -15.93 -35.68
C GLY A 11 -14.70 -16.05 -34.15
N GLU A 12 -14.39 -14.97 -33.45
CA GLU A 12 -14.83 -14.79 -32.07
C GLU A 12 -15.56 -13.43 -31.99
N PRO A 13 -16.79 -13.38 -31.46
CA PRO A 13 -17.48 -12.11 -31.28
C PRO A 13 -16.68 -11.31 -30.27
N HIS A 14 -16.09 -10.20 -30.72
CA HIS A 14 -15.55 -9.15 -29.85
C HIS A 14 -16.57 -8.91 -28.74
N THR A 15 -16.23 -9.32 -27.51
CA THR A 15 -16.96 -8.92 -26.32
C THR A 15 -16.87 -7.40 -26.29
N LYS A 16 -17.95 -6.75 -26.74
CA LYS A 16 -18.07 -5.30 -26.73
C LYS A 16 -17.77 -4.87 -25.30
N SER A 17 -16.65 -4.18 -25.09
CA SER A 17 -16.41 -3.52 -23.81
C SER A 17 -17.63 -2.62 -23.58
N LEU A 18 -18.38 -2.90 -22.52
CA LEU A 18 -19.58 -2.13 -22.21
C LEU A 18 -19.15 -0.67 -22.03
N CYS A 19 -19.61 0.20 -22.93
CA CYS A 19 -19.39 1.63 -22.85
C CYS A 19 -19.96 2.14 -21.51
N ALA A 20 -19.10 2.72 -20.67
CA ALA A 20 -19.46 3.16 -19.33
C ALA A 20 -20.62 4.17 -19.28
N ARG A 21 -20.86 4.87 -20.41
CA ARG A 21 -21.95 5.85 -20.56
C ARG A 21 -23.30 5.20 -20.87
N CYS A 22 -23.31 4.02 -21.50
CA CYS A 22 -24.53 3.35 -21.94
C CYS A 22 -25.13 2.43 -20.87
N SER A 23 -24.35 2.00 -19.88
CA SER A 23 -24.81 1.01 -18.91
C SER A 23 -25.64 1.60 -17.77
N GLY A 24 -25.56 2.90 -17.46
CA GLY A 24 -26.26 3.55 -16.33
C GLY A 24 -25.94 3.02 -14.92
N CYS A 25 -25.39 1.81 -14.81
CA CYS A 25 -25.19 1.04 -13.59
C CYS A 25 -23.80 1.24 -12.97
N LEU A 26 -22.81 1.81 -13.68
CA LEU A 26 -21.42 1.87 -13.19
C LEU A 26 -21.18 2.91 -12.08
N SER A 27 -22.02 3.94 -11.95
CA SER A 27 -21.89 4.91 -10.84
C SER A 27 -22.24 4.28 -9.48
N ALA A 28 -23.24 3.39 -9.45
CA ALA A 28 -23.69 2.71 -8.24
C ALA A 28 -22.69 1.66 -7.72
N TYR A 29 -21.85 1.10 -8.60
CA TYR A 29 -20.78 0.15 -8.25
C TYR A 29 -19.39 0.80 -8.22
N LYS A 30 -19.30 2.13 -8.31
CA LYS A 30 -18.02 2.82 -8.23
C LYS A 30 -17.50 2.71 -6.81
N TRP A 31 -16.39 2.00 -6.65
CA TRP A 31 -15.66 2.00 -5.39
C TRP A 31 -15.07 3.39 -5.14
N PHE A 32 -15.25 3.88 -3.91
CA PHE A 32 -14.60 5.09 -3.43
C PHE A 32 -13.72 4.71 -2.24
N PRO A 33 -12.55 5.35 -2.10
CA PRO A 33 -11.75 5.23 -0.89
C PRO A 33 -12.57 5.64 0.33
N GLU A 34 -12.36 4.96 1.45
CA GLU A 34 -13.14 5.23 2.66
C GLU A 34 -12.90 6.64 3.21
N ARG A 35 -11.71 7.19 2.98
CA ARG A 35 -11.29 8.50 3.49
C ARG A 35 -10.80 9.41 2.38
N ARG A 36 -11.22 10.68 2.44
CA ARG A 36 -10.83 11.70 1.45
C ARG A 36 -9.40 12.20 1.70
N ILE A 37 -8.81 12.80 0.67
CA ILE A 37 -7.47 13.39 0.75
C ILE A 37 -7.43 14.52 1.78
N GLU A 38 -8.46 15.35 1.84
CA GLU A 38 -8.63 16.44 2.82
C GLU A 38 -8.50 15.91 4.25
N GLU A 39 -9.24 14.84 4.56
CA GLU A 39 -9.25 14.23 5.89
C GLU A 39 -7.89 13.64 6.25
N TRP A 40 -7.22 12.98 5.30
CA TRP A 40 -5.86 12.48 5.53
C TRP A 40 -4.87 13.60 5.82
N ARG A 41 -4.96 14.71 5.08
CA ARG A 41 -4.07 15.86 5.29
C ARG A 41 -4.27 16.48 6.67
N ASP A 42 -5.52 16.69 7.07
CA ASP A 42 -5.84 17.20 8.40
C ASP A 42 -5.37 16.24 9.50
N TYR A 43 -5.58 14.94 9.31
CA TYR A 43 -5.16 13.93 10.27
C TYR A 43 -3.63 13.91 10.45
N ILE A 44 -2.88 13.98 9.36
CA ILE A 44 -1.40 14.05 9.39
C ILE A 44 -0.94 15.36 10.03
N ALA A 45 -1.51 16.50 9.61
CA ALA A 45 -1.12 17.81 10.13
C ALA A 45 -1.34 17.91 11.64
N ARG A 46 -2.47 17.42 12.16
CA ARG A 46 -2.73 17.39 13.60
C ARG A 46 -1.71 16.53 14.35
N ALA A 47 -1.35 15.37 13.81
CA ALA A 47 -0.39 14.48 14.43
C ALA A 47 1.05 15.04 14.44
N VAL A 48 1.41 15.83 13.43
CA VAL A 48 2.75 16.42 13.32
C VAL A 48 2.84 17.74 14.07
N TYR A 49 1.91 18.66 13.83
CA TYR A 49 1.97 20.07 14.22
C TYR A 49 0.99 20.46 15.34
N GLY A 50 0.10 19.56 15.76
CA GLY A 50 -0.93 19.87 16.76
C GLY A 50 -2.09 20.72 16.24
N ALA A 51 -2.12 21.04 14.95
CA ALA A 51 -3.11 21.90 14.31
C ALA A 51 -3.54 21.31 12.95
N PRO A 52 -4.75 21.64 12.45
CA PRO A 52 -5.15 21.28 11.08
C PRO A 52 -4.20 21.90 10.05
N ILE A 53 -4.19 21.33 8.84
CA ILE A 53 -3.30 21.82 7.79
C ILE A 53 -3.69 23.24 7.40
N THR A 54 -2.71 24.12 7.21
CA THR A 54 -2.99 25.43 6.64
C THR A 54 -3.39 25.27 5.16
N HIS A 55 -4.29 26.11 4.68
CA HIS A 55 -4.66 26.13 3.26
C HIS A 55 -3.63 26.82 2.36
N ASP A 56 -2.43 27.11 2.88
CA ASP A 56 -1.32 27.61 2.07
C ASP A 56 -0.74 26.48 1.21
N LYS A 57 -1.31 26.35 0.03
CA LYS A 57 -0.94 25.33 -0.97
C LYS A 57 0.48 25.51 -1.52
N ASN A 58 1.12 26.65 -1.29
CA ASN A 58 2.47 26.94 -1.78
C ASN A 58 3.56 26.48 -0.80
N SER A 59 3.19 26.06 0.41
CA SER A 59 4.15 25.55 1.38
C SER A 59 4.65 24.14 1.02
N ASN A 60 5.96 23.91 1.20
CA ASN A 60 6.55 22.57 1.03
C ASN A 60 5.90 21.53 1.96
N GLN A 61 5.49 21.95 3.16
CA GLN A 61 4.78 21.09 4.11
C GLN A 61 3.45 20.59 3.53
N TYR A 62 2.67 21.48 2.92
CA TYR A 62 1.41 21.10 2.29
C TYR A 62 1.61 20.11 1.14
N ALA A 63 2.65 20.30 0.32
CA ALA A 63 2.98 19.39 -0.77
C ALA A 63 3.33 17.98 -0.24
N ILE A 64 4.18 17.90 0.78
CA ILE A 64 4.58 16.61 1.38
C ILE A 64 3.38 15.90 2.02
N ILE A 65 2.57 16.61 2.82
CA ILE A 65 1.38 16.03 3.45
C ILE A 65 0.37 15.56 2.39
N SER A 66 0.21 16.31 1.30
CA SER A 66 -0.66 15.91 0.18
C SER A 66 -0.16 14.65 -0.53
N ASN A 67 1.16 14.53 -0.73
CA ASN A 67 1.76 13.31 -1.30
C ASN A 67 1.57 12.09 -0.39
N ILE A 68 1.68 12.27 0.94
CA ILE A 68 1.42 11.19 1.89
C ILE A 68 -0.06 10.79 1.87
N ALA A 69 -0.97 11.76 1.89
CA ALA A 69 -2.41 11.53 1.83
C ALA A 69 -2.82 10.76 0.56
N TYR A 70 -2.26 11.14 -0.59
CA TYR A 70 -2.47 10.44 -1.86
C TYR A 70 -1.99 8.99 -1.81
N ASN A 71 -0.78 8.75 -1.26
CA ASN A 71 -0.24 7.41 -1.13
C ASN A 71 -1.03 6.54 -0.13
N LEU A 72 -1.56 7.12 0.95
CA LEU A 72 -2.47 6.41 1.87
C LEU A 72 -3.75 5.97 1.15
N GLN A 73 -4.34 6.84 0.34
CA GLN A 73 -5.52 6.52 -0.46
C GLN A 73 -5.21 5.46 -1.53
N TYR A 74 -4.02 5.54 -2.14
CA TYR A 74 -3.57 4.54 -3.12
C TYR A 74 -3.33 3.17 -2.48
N LEU A 75 -2.81 3.11 -1.26
CA LEU A 75 -2.68 1.86 -0.50
C LEU A 75 -4.02 1.22 -0.18
N ASP A 76 -5.05 2.02 0.09
CA ASP A 76 -6.42 1.54 0.27
C ASP A 76 -6.93 0.89 -1.04
N TYR A 77 -6.75 1.58 -2.18
CA TYR A 77 -7.07 1.04 -3.49
C TYR A 77 -6.32 -0.27 -3.80
N LEU A 78 -5.00 -0.33 -3.57
CA LEU A 78 -4.21 -1.54 -3.78
C LEU A 78 -4.73 -2.69 -2.91
N ASN A 79 -5.05 -2.41 -1.65
CA ASN A 79 -5.63 -3.42 -0.76
C ASN A 79 -6.99 -3.91 -1.26
N GLN A 80 -7.81 -3.03 -1.83
CA GLN A 80 -9.09 -3.37 -2.44
C GLN A 80 -8.93 -4.28 -3.66
N ASN A 81 -7.99 -3.98 -4.56
CA ASN A 81 -7.71 -4.85 -5.71
C ASN A 81 -7.27 -6.25 -5.26
N ILE A 82 -6.45 -6.33 -4.20
CA ILE A 82 -6.07 -7.63 -3.63
C ILE A 82 -7.29 -8.37 -3.05
N LYS A 83 -8.35 -7.67 -2.59
CA LYS A 83 -9.54 -8.30 -1.98
C LYS A 83 -10.51 -8.82 -3.04
N GLU A 84 -10.78 -8.00 -4.04
CA GLU A 84 -11.96 -8.16 -4.88
C GLU A 84 -11.65 -8.63 -6.29
N GLN A 85 -10.42 -8.42 -6.76
CA GLN A 85 -10.05 -8.83 -8.11
C GLN A 85 -9.51 -10.25 -8.13
N PHE A 86 -9.96 -11.04 -9.10
CA PHE A 86 -9.38 -12.33 -9.45
C PHE A 86 -8.05 -12.11 -10.21
N LEU A 87 -7.05 -11.64 -9.49
CA LEU A 87 -5.73 -11.34 -10.05
C LEU A 87 -4.98 -12.63 -10.39
N SER A 88 -4.29 -12.63 -11.53
CA SER A 88 -3.29 -13.66 -11.82
C SER A 88 -2.15 -13.60 -10.79
N ARG A 89 -1.41 -14.69 -10.63
CA ARG A 89 -0.27 -14.74 -9.68
C ARG A 89 0.76 -13.63 -9.95
N VAL A 90 0.96 -13.28 -11.22
CA VAL A 90 1.86 -12.20 -11.65
C VAL A 90 1.33 -10.84 -11.20
N LEU A 91 0.04 -10.55 -11.47
CA LEU A 91 -0.59 -9.29 -11.06
C LEU A 91 -0.64 -9.16 -9.54
N LEU A 92 -0.88 -10.26 -8.81
CA LEU A 92 -0.84 -10.26 -7.35
C LEU A 92 0.56 -9.91 -6.82
N ALA A 93 1.60 -10.52 -7.37
CA ALA A 93 2.98 -10.23 -6.99
C ALA A 93 3.36 -8.78 -7.27
N GLN A 94 2.99 -8.23 -8.43
CA GLN A 94 3.20 -6.80 -8.74
C GLN A 94 2.42 -5.90 -7.78
N THR A 95 1.18 -6.27 -7.44
CA THR A 95 0.36 -5.50 -6.49
C THR A 95 0.97 -5.50 -5.09
N PHE A 96 1.51 -6.63 -4.61
CA PHE A 96 2.19 -6.71 -3.32
C PHE A 96 3.48 -5.89 -3.30
N LYS A 97 4.26 -5.95 -4.37
CA LYS A 97 5.46 -5.14 -4.55
C LYS A 97 5.13 -3.65 -4.48
N THR A 98 4.16 -3.20 -5.30
CA THR A 98 3.71 -1.81 -5.30
C THR A 98 3.19 -1.38 -3.94
N PHE A 99 2.40 -2.22 -3.27
CA PHE A 99 1.92 -1.95 -1.91
C PHE A 99 3.08 -1.71 -0.94
N ALA A 100 4.13 -2.54 -0.97
CA ALA A 100 5.27 -2.38 -0.08
C ALA A 100 6.14 -1.15 -0.39
N ILE A 101 6.31 -0.80 -1.67
CA ILE A 101 6.98 0.45 -2.07
C ILE A 101 6.22 1.64 -1.51
N THR A 102 4.94 1.73 -1.83
CA THR A 102 4.10 2.87 -1.45
C THR A 102 4.00 2.98 0.08
N ALA A 103 3.88 1.85 0.79
CA ALA A 103 3.88 1.83 2.25
C ALA A 103 5.19 2.36 2.84
N THR A 104 6.33 2.00 2.24
CA THR A 104 7.64 2.52 2.67
C THR A 104 7.76 4.02 2.43
N GLN A 105 7.25 4.53 1.31
CA GLN A 105 7.24 5.97 0.99
C GLN A 105 6.37 6.76 1.98
N VAL A 106 5.22 6.21 2.41
CA VAL A 106 4.40 6.82 3.47
C VAL A 106 5.19 6.93 4.78
N VAL A 107 5.86 5.85 5.20
CA VAL A 107 6.70 5.87 6.42
C VAL A 107 7.84 6.88 6.30
N GLU A 108 8.50 6.94 5.13
CA GLU A 108 9.56 7.89 4.81
C GLU A 108 9.09 9.35 4.95
N GLY A 109 7.95 9.69 4.34
CA GLY A 109 7.38 11.04 4.41
C GLY A 109 6.96 11.42 5.84
N LEU A 110 6.36 10.49 6.59
CA LEU A 110 5.98 10.73 7.98
C LEU A 110 7.20 10.94 8.89
N LEU A 111 8.24 10.11 8.74
CA LEU A 111 9.51 10.29 9.46
C LEU A 111 10.13 11.66 9.17
N TYR A 112 10.18 12.04 7.89
CA TYR A 112 10.69 13.35 7.48
C TYR A 112 9.93 14.49 8.18
N LEU A 113 8.59 14.48 8.11
CA LEU A 113 7.77 15.52 8.76
C LEU A 113 8.02 15.59 10.28
N LYS A 114 8.12 14.44 10.96
CA LYS A 114 8.38 14.41 12.42
C LYS A 114 9.77 14.93 12.77
N ILE A 115 10.79 14.63 11.96
CA ILE A 115 12.16 15.15 12.15
C ILE A 115 12.20 16.66 11.93
N MET A 116 11.61 17.13 10.83
CA MET A 116 11.58 18.56 10.50
C MET A 116 10.74 19.38 11.47
N ASN A 117 9.78 18.76 12.16
CA ASN A 117 9.02 19.38 13.26
C ASN A 117 9.62 19.07 14.65
N SER A 118 10.91 18.78 14.74
CA SER A 118 11.61 18.52 16.00
C SER A 118 12.81 19.45 16.16
N PRO A 119 13.42 19.51 17.37
CA PRO A 119 14.70 20.21 17.57
C PRO A 119 15.87 19.69 16.71
N TYR A 120 15.68 18.57 16.01
CA TYR A 120 16.66 17.94 15.12
C TYR A 120 16.37 18.21 13.63
N ALA A 121 15.55 19.22 13.33
CA ALA A 121 15.29 19.65 11.97
C ALA A 121 16.59 19.96 11.24
N LEU A 122 16.71 19.45 10.01
CA LEU A 122 17.90 19.64 9.20
C LEU A 122 17.83 20.99 8.46
N PRO A 123 18.98 21.57 8.08
CA PRO A 123 19.01 22.72 7.20
C PRO A 123 18.27 22.46 5.87
N PRO A 124 17.64 23.47 5.24
CA PRO A 124 16.79 23.27 4.05
C PRO A 124 17.47 22.60 2.84
N TYR A 125 18.80 22.70 2.72
CA TYR A 125 19.57 22.12 1.62
C TYR A 125 20.02 20.69 1.88
N GLU A 126 19.91 20.19 3.11
CA GLU A 126 20.38 18.87 3.48
C GLU A 126 19.32 17.81 3.15
N LYS A 127 19.71 16.82 2.34
CA LYS A 127 18.88 15.66 2.02
C LYS A 127 19.26 14.50 2.93
N ILE A 128 18.30 14.01 3.69
CA ILE A 128 18.48 12.82 4.52
C ILE A 128 17.91 11.58 3.83
N SER A 129 18.68 10.50 3.84
CA SER A 129 18.22 9.21 3.33
C SER A 129 17.25 8.53 4.32
N LEU A 130 16.44 7.58 3.84
CA LEU A 130 15.62 6.75 4.74
C LEU A 130 16.44 6.04 5.82
N THR A 131 17.67 5.62 5.51
CA THR A 131 18.59 5.06 6.52
C THR A 131 18.89 6.09 7.61
N GLY A 132 19.30 7.29 7.22
CA GLY A 132 19.61 8.36 8.17
C GLY A 132 18.39 8.77 9.00
N MET A 133 17.19 8.81 8.40
CA MET A 133 15.96 9.12 9.12
C MET A 133 15.64 8.06 10.19
N ILE A 134 15.81 6.77 9.87
CA ILE A 134 15.58 5.67 10.81
C ILE A 134 16.60 5.74 11.96
N GLU A 135 17.87 6.01 11.66
CA GLU A 135 18.93 6.13 12.66
C GLU A 135 18.71 7.33 13.58
N LEU A 136 18.40 8.51 13.02
CA LEU A 136 18.13 9.72 13.78
C LEU A 136 16.89 9.54 14.66
N ALA A 137 15.79 9.02 14.11
CA ALA A 137 14.55 8.80 14.86
C ALA A 137 14.74 7.80 16.02
N TRP A 138 15.61 6.80 15.86
CA TRP A 138 15.99 5.85 16.90
C TRP A 138 16.85 6.50 17.98
N GLN A 139 17.95 7.14 17.60
CA GLN A 139 18.90 7.76 18.53
C GLN A 139 18.23 8.85 19.37
N LYS A 140 17.32 9.62 18.78
CA LYS A 140 16.59 10.71 19.43
C LYS A 140 15.26 10.28 20.03
N LYS A 141 14.91 8.99 19.95
CA LYS A 141 13.66 8.41 20.49
C LYS A 141 12.40 9.18 20.05
N LEU A 142 12.35 9.62 18.79
CA LEU A 142 11.21 10.37 18.25
C LEU A 142 9.98 9.44 18.11
N VAL A 143 9.91 8.67 17.02
CA VAL A 143 8.84 7.68 16.80
C VAL A 143 9.33 6.24 16.97
N ILE A 144 10.64 6.00 16.80
CA ILE A 144 11.26 4.69 16.96
C ILE A 144 11.84 4.64 18.37
N THR A 145 11.10 4.02 19.30
CA THR A 145 11.44 4.05 20.73
C THR A 145 11.91 2.73 21.30
N ASP A 146 11.71 1.62 20.59
CA ASP A 146 12.19 0.29 20.99
C ASP A 146 12.98 -0.42 19.88
N LYS A 147 13.84 -1.37 20.30
CA LYS A 147 14.76 -2.10 19.41
C LYS A 147 14.01 -2.90 18.35
N ASP A 148 12.84 -3.43 18.68
CA ASP A 148 12.04 -4.22 17.74
C ASP A 148 11.47 -3.32 16.63
N MET A 149 11.02 -2.10 16.94
CA MET A 149 10.63 -1.12 15.94
C MET A 149 11.80 -0.75 15.03
N TYR A 150 12.99 -0.54 15.60
CA TYR A 150 14.20 -0.23 14.81
C TYR A 150 14.56 -1.37 13.82
N ILE A 151 14.49 -2.62 14.27
CA ILE A 151 14.68 -3.80 13.42
C ILE A 151 13.62 -3.83 12.30
N ASN A 152 12.35 -3.63 12.67
CA ASN A 152 11.22 -3.62 11.73
C ASN A 152 11.36 -2.54 10.65
N MET A 153 11.79 -1.33 10.99
CA MET A 153 12.05 -0.26 10.02
C MET A 153 13.20 -0.61 9.06
N ASN A 154 14.27 -1.23 9.56
CA ASN A 154 15.35 -1.71 8.72
C ASN A 154 14.92 -2.87 7.79
N CYS A 155 14.03 -3.75 8.26
CA CYS A 155 13.41 -4.77 7.42
C CYS A 155 12.57 -4.14 6.30
N LEU A 156 11.75 -3.14 6.60
CA LEU A 156 10.95 -2.42 5.60
C LEU A 156 11.85 -1.72 4.55
N LYS A 157 12.92 -1.06 4.99
CA LYS A 157 13.93 -0.47 4.11
C LYS A 157 14.56 -1.50 3.16
N LYS A 158 15.03 -2.64 3.70
CA LYS A 158 15.61 -3.72 2.89
C LYS A 158 14.62 -4.26 1.84
N ARG A 159 13.34 -4.36 2.22
CA ARG A 159 12.26 -4.80 1.32
C ARG A 159 12.03 -3.83 0.16
N ARG A 160 12.13 -2.52 0.39
CA ARG A 160 12.16 -1.51 -0.70
C ARG A 160 13.41 -1.69 -1.57
N ASN A 161 14.58 -1.91 -0.98
CA ASN A 161 15.84 -2.02 -1.72
C ASN A 161 15.94 -3.31 -2.56
N LYS A 162 15.26 -4.40 -2.18
CA LYS A 162 15.21 -5.65 -2.97
C LYS A 162 14.48 -5.52 -4.31
N ILE A 163 14.05 -4.33 -4.69
CA ILE A 163 13.31 -4.02 -5.94
C ILE A 163 14.26 -3.71 -7.10
N HIS A 164 15.56 -3.60 -6.82
CA HIS A 164 16.58 -3.48 -7.85
C HIS A 164 16.71 -4.82 -8.60
N LEU A 165 16.29 -4.84 -9.87
CA LEU A 165 16.22 -6.04 -10.72
C LEU A 165 17.54 -6.82 -10.85
N HIS A 166 18.68 -6.15 -10.66
CA HIS A 166 20.02 -6.74 -10.78
C HIS A 166 20.58 -7.30 -9.46
N ALA A 167 19.84 -7.18 -8.34
CA ALA A 167 20.31 -7.59 -7.02
C ALA A 167 19.94 -9.04 -6.65
N ALA A 168 19.28 -9.79 -7.55
CA ALA A 168 18.92 -11.19 -7.31
C ALA A 168 20.14 -12.10 -7.49
N LEU A 169 20.46 -12.88 -6.45
CA LEU A 169 21.56 -13.85 -6.48
C LEU A 169 21.13 -15.18 -7.12
N ASP A 170 19.85 -15.55 -6.98
CA ASP A 170 19.26 -16.74 -7.60
C ASP A 170 17.78 -16.53 -7.98
N ILE A 171 17.17 -17.55 -8.60
CA ILE A 171 15.77 -17.52 -9.07
C ILE A 171 14.76 -17.40 -7.90
N SER A 172 15.10 -17.91 -6.72
CA SER A 172 14.25 -17.83 -5.53
C SER A 172 14.23 -16.42 -4.92
N ASP A 173 15.29 -15.65 -5.16
CA ASP A 173 15.39 -14.23 -4.84
C ASP A 173 14.70 -13.31 -5.88
N ALA A 174 14.31 -13.83 -7.04
CA ALA A 174 13.64 -13.04 -8.06
C ALA A 174 12.29 -12.49 -7.55
N ASP A 175 11.99 -11.24 -7.94
CA ASP A 175 10.80 -10.50 -7.51
C ASP A 175 9.49 -11.31 -7.62
N TYR A 176 9.29 -12.05 -8.71
CA TYR A 176 8.06 -12.81 -8.92
C TYR A 176 7.91 -14.01 -7.95
N ALA A 177 9.02 -14.56 -7.44
CA ALA A 177 9.02 -15.66 -6.49
C ALA A 177 8.79 -15.18 -5.05
N MET A 178 9.35 -14.02 -4.70
CA MET A 178 9.25 -13.42 -3.38
C MET A 178 7.91 -12.72 -3.15
N PHE A 179 7.46 -11.89 -4.09
CA PHE A 179 6.23 -11.10 -3.94
C PHE A 179 4.95 -11.90 -4.19
N GLY A 180 5.03 -13.15 -4.66
CA GLY A 180 3.87 -14.05 -4.74
C GLY A 180 3.39 -14.55 -3.37
N ARG A 181 4.17 -14.37 -2.30
CA ARG A 181 3.88 -14.92 -0.97
C ARG A 181 3.05 -13.95 -0.14
N LEU A 182 1.89 -14.39 0.37
CA LEU A 182 1.05 -13.61 1.27
C LEU A 182 1.79 -13.13 2.53
N GLY A 183 2.76 -13.91 3.00
CA GLY A 183 3.63 -13.53 4.12
C GLY A 183 4.35 -12.20 3.89
N TYR A 184 4.81 -11.91 2.67
CA TYR A 184 5.49 -10.66 2.35
C TYR A 184 4.57 -9.44 2.56
N LEU A 185 3.33 -9.52 2.07
CA LEU A 185 2.32 -8.48 2.27
C LEU A 185 1.99 -8.32 3.75
N ASN A 186 1.72 -9.43 4.44
CA ASN A 186 1.32 -9.42 5.85
C ASN A 186 2.40 -8.82 6.76
N ASP A 187 3.65 -9.21 6.59
CA ASP A 187 4.77 -8.65 7.34
C ASP A 187 4.91 -7.14 7.10
N THR A 188 4.76 -6.69 5.84
CA THR A 188 4.78 -5.26 5.51
C THR A 188 3.65 -4.52 6.23
N LYS A 189 2.45 -5.09 6.23
CA LYS A 189 1.31 -4.54 6.97
C LYS A 189 1.56 -4.53 8.48
N ILE A 190 2.15 -5.57 9.06
CA ILE A 190 2.47 -5.64 10.50
C ILE A 190 3.41 -4.50 10.89
N ILE A 191 4.52 -4.36 10.16
CA ILE A 191 5.54 -3.35 10.42
C ILE A 191 4.93 -1.94 10.34
N VAL A 192 4.23 -1.64 9.24
CA VAL A 192 3.69 -0.31 8.99
C VAL A 192 2.55 0.02 9.95
N ARG A 193 1.68 -0.95 10.29
CA ARG A 193 0.62 -0.75 11.30
C ARG A 193 1.18 -0.33 12.64
N ARG A 194 2.23 -1.01 13.10
CA ARG A 194 2.85 -0.70 14.37
C ARG A 194 3.49 0.69 14.35
N PHE A 195 4.16 1.03 13.24
CA PHE A 195 4.70 2.38 13.05
C PHE A 195 3.61 3.44 13.09
N LEU A 196 2.52 3.29 12.32
CA LEU A 196 1.41 4.24 12.27
C LEU A 196 0.74 4.39 13.65
N GLN A 197 0.53 3.27 14.36
CA GLN A 197 -0.01 3.31 15.72
C GLN A 197 0.82 4.21 16.64
N ARG A 198 2.15 4.05 16.58
CA ARG A 198 3.07 4.82 17.40
C ARG A 198 3.17 6.28 16.94
N PHE A 199 3.21 6.51 15.64
CA PHE A 199 3.32 7.84 15.04
C PHE A 199 2.12 8.73 15.37
N PHE A 200 0.92 8.17 15.26
CA PHE A 200 -0.33 8.88 15.52
C PHE A 200 -0.76 8.82 16.98
N GLU A 201 -0.02 8.10 17.83
CA GLU A 201 -0.31 7.92 19.26
C GLU A 201 -1.75 7.42 19.52
N ILE A 202 -2.22 6.50 18.66
CA ILE A 202 -3.57 5.95 18.72
C ILE A 202 -3.59 4.55 19.32
N ASP A 203 -4.71 4.19 19.94
CA ASP A 203 -4.95 2.84 20.41
C ASP A 203 -5.23 1.85 19.25
N GLU A 204 -5.35 0.56 19.60
CA GLU A 204 -5.54 -0.48 18.61
C GLU A 204 -6.93 -0.45 17.93
N ALA A 205 -7.98 -0.06 18.65
CA ALA A 205 -9.33 0.05 18.11
C ALA A 205 -9.43 1.21 17.12
N THR A 206 -8.96 2.39 17.51
CA THR A 206 -8.88 3.59 16.64
C THR A 206 -8.06 3.29 15.39
N ARG A 207 -6.94 2.57 15.52
CA ARG A 207 -6.16 2.12 14.37
C ARG A 207 -6.93 1.15 13.46
N ARG A 208 -7.72 0.23 14.01
CA ARG A 208 -8.50 -0.74 13.21
C ARG A 208 -9.62 -0.06 12.41
N GLU A 209 -10.09 1.08 12.89
CA GLU A 209 -11.05 1.96 12.23
C GLU A 209 -10.36 2.80 11.16
N ILE A 210 -9.41 3.66 11.53
CA ILE A 210 -8.78 4.63 10.63
C ILE A 210 -7.89 3.96 9.57
N PHE A 211 -7.21 2.89 9.95
CA PHE A 211 -6.25 2.16 9.12
C PHE A 211 -6.76 0.74 8.81
N HIS A 212 -8.06 0.62 8.52
CA HIS A 212 -8.72 -0.67 8.27
C HIS A 212 -8.06 -1.45 7.12
N PHE A 213 -7.58 -0.77 6.08
CA PHE A 213 -6.95 -1.39 4.90
C PHE A 213 -5.64 -2.12 5.21
N TRP A 214 -5.06 -1.84 6.36
CA TRP A 214 -3.89 -2.54 6.84
C TRP A 214 -4.18 -3.89 7.51
N ARG A 215 -5.46 -4.33 7.62
CA ARG A 215 -5.80 -5.65 8.18
C ARG A 215 -4.96 -6.76 7.53
N ILE A 216 -4.36 -7.58 8.40
CA ILE A 216 -3.55 -8.76 8.03
C ILE A 216 -4.51 -9.79 7.47
N ARG A 217 -4.11 -10.47 6.39
CA ARG A 217 -4.93 -11.53 5.81
C ARG A 217 -4.54 -12.87 6.42
N GLN A 218 -5.52 -13.61 6.88
CA GLN A 218 -5.32 -15.02 7.15
C GLN A 218 -5.26 -15.76 5.81
N THR A 219 -4.33 -16.69 5.67
CA THR A 219 -4.43 -17.72 4.63
C THR A 219 -5.74 -18.47 4.87
N PRO A 220 -6.62 -18.66 3.87
CA PRO A 220 -7.77 -19.52 4.05
C PRO A 220 -7.28 -20.90 4.50
N THR A 221 -7.62 -21.30 5.72
CA THR A 221 -7.39 -22.66 6.19
C THR A 221 -8.27 -23.60 5.36
N ILE A 222 -7.81 -24.82 5.10
CA ILE A 222 -8.49 -25.82 4.27
C ILE A 222 -9.98 -26.00 4.67
N ARG A 223 -10.34 -25.77 5.94
CA ARG A 223 -11.73 -25.78 6.44
C ARG A 223 -12.63 -24.71 5.79
N SER A 224 -12.10 -23.53 5.47
CA SER A 224 -12.87 -22.45 4.82
C SER A 224 -13.15 -22.72 3.34
N ILE A 225 -12.29 -23.47 2.66
CA ILE A 225 -12.46 -23.86 1.25
C ILE A 225 -13.63 -24.84 1.12
N ASN A 226 -13.73 -25.82 2.03
CA ASN A 226 -14.85 -26.77 2.03
C ASN A 226 -16.20 -26.09 2.27
N THR A 227 -16.24 -25.03 3.10
CA THR A 227 -17.48 -24.29 3.38
C THR A 227 -17.96 -23.50 2.15
N ILE A 228 -17.04 -22.88 1.41
CA ILE A 228 -17.37 -22.14 0.17
C ILE A 228 -17.80 -23.09 -0.94
N THR A 229 -17.18 -24.26 -1.05
CA THR A 229 -17.61 -25.29 -2.02
C THR A 229 -19.01 -25.79 -1.70
N ILE A 230 -19.33 -26.08 -0.44
CA ILE A 230 -20.67 -26.54 -0.02
C ILE A 230 -21.76 -25.50 -0.33
N ILE A 231 -21.50 -24.21 -0.07
CA ILE A 231 -22.47 -23.13 -0.37
C ILE A 231 -22.72 -23.01 -1.88
N LYS A 232 -21.68 -23.13 -2.72
CA LYS A 232 -21.84 -23.10 -4.19
C LYS A 232 -22.61 -24.30 -4.73
N THR A 233 -22.44 -25.49 -4.16
CA THR A 233 -23.18 -26.68 -4.57
C THR A 233 -24.66 -26.60 -4.17
N LEU A 234 -24.95 -26.07 -2.98
CA LEU A 234 -26.33 -25.88 -2.50
C LEU A 234 -27.07 -24.80 -3.30
N SER A 235 -26.41 -23.72 -3.71
CA SER A 235 -27.02 -22.67 -4.55
C SER A 235 -27.25 -23.08 -6.02
N ARG A 236 -26.70 -24.21 -6.47
CA ARG A 236 -26.95 -24.78 -7.80
C ARG A 236 -27.99 -25.91 -7.79
N ALA A 237 -28.41 -26.35 -6.60
CA ALA A 237 -29.36 -27.43 -6.40
C ALA A 237 -30.74 -26.92 -5.91
N ALA A 238 -30.97 -25.61 -5.93
CA ALA A 238 -32.24 -24.96 -5.60
C ALA A 238 -32.80 -24.23 -6.84
#